data_AF-A7S4T4-F1
#
_entry.id   AF-A7S4T4-F1
#
_cell.length_a   1.000
_cell.length_b   1.000
_cell.length_c   1.000
_cell.angle_alpha   90.00
_cell.angle_beta   90.00
_cell.angle_gamma   90.00
#
_symmetry.space_group_name_H-M   'P 1'
#
loop_
_entity.id
_entity.type
_entity.pdbx_description
1 polymer ?
#
loop_
_entity_poly.entity_id
_entity_poly.type
_entity_poly.pdbx_seq_one_letter_code
_entity_poly.pdbx_strand_id
1 'polypeptide(L)'
;LSEHSIAQARASVMLYNNEAKQWAPSGGSQGISRVHVYHHPVNNTFRIVGRKMADHAVVINCALAKGLKYNEATPTFHQWRDQRQVYGLNFQSKDEADLFGQAVRDALETLKTSAPPSAGTVCEGCKV
;
A
#
# COMPACT_ATOMS: atom_id res chain seq x y z
N LEU A 1 6.41 20.06 0.94
CA LEU A 1 7.16 18.82 1.23
C LEU A 1 6.62 17.72 0.32
N SER A 2 7.49 16.99 -0.38
CA SER A 2 7.09 15.88 -1.26
C SER A 2 6.92 14.59 -0.46
N GLU A 3 6.37 13.57 -1.11
CA GLU A 3 6.38 12.21 -0.57
C GLU A 3 7.81 11.67 -0.42
N HIS A 4 8.00 10.76 0.54
CA HIS A 4 9.27 10.06 0.77
C HIS A 4 9.00 8.59 1.14
N SER A 5 9.96 7.73 0.85
CA SER A 5 9.89 6.31 1.20
C SER A 5 10.15 6.14 2.69
N ILE A 6 9.26 5.44 3.40
CA ILE A 6 9.42 5.10 4.83
C ILE A 6 9.83 3.63 5.03
N ALA A 7 9.60 2.78 4.04
CA ALA A 7 10.07 1.40 4.01
C ALA A 7 10.28 0.94 2.57
N GLN A 8 11.17 -0.02 2.38
CA GLN A 8 11.45 -0.65 1.10
C GLN A 8 11.66 -2.15 1.31
N ALA A 9 11.21 -2.96 0.35
CA ALA A 9 11.52 -4.39 0.28
C ALA A 9 11.64 -4.85 -1.18
N ARG A 10 12.13 -6.07 -1.37
CA ARG A 10 12.10 -6.78 -2.65
C ARG A 10 11.05 -7.88 -2.60
N ALA A 11 10.12 -7.85 -3.55
CA ALA A 11 9.02 -8.80 -3.61
C ALA A 11 8.53 -9.03 -5.04
N SER A 12 7.98 -10.21 -5.30
CA SER A 12 7.11 -10.41 -6.47
C SER A 12 5.73 -9.84 -6.14
N VAL A 13 5.25 -8.93 -6.98
CA VAL A 13 3.92 -8.32 -6.85
C VAL A 13 2.90 -9.21 -7.55
N MET A 14 1.85 -9.60 -6.83
CA MET A 14 0.82 -10.52 -7.27
C MET A 14 -0.55 -9.84 -7.21
N LEU A 15 -1.43 -10.17 -8.14
CA LEU A 15 -2.84 -9.78 -8.17
C LEU A 15 -3.69 -11.05 -8.11
N TYR A 16 -4.69 -11.10 -7.23
CA TYR A 16 -5.64 -12.21 -7.26
C TYR A 16 -6.58 -12.05 -8.45
N ASN A 17 -6.61 -13.04 -9.33
CA ASN A 17 -7.56 -13.15 -10.42
C ASN A 17 -8.80 -13.92 -9.93
N ASN A 18 -9.95 -13.24 -9.85
CA ASN A 18 -11.19 -13.83 -9.35
C ASN A 18 -11.79 -14.88 -10.31
N GLU A 19 -11.63 -14.70 -11.62
CA GLU A 19 -12.16 -15.63 -12.64
C GLU A 19 -11.40 -16.96 -12.58
N ALA A 20 -10.07 -16.86 -12.58
CA ALA A 20 -9.18 -18.00 -12.56
C ALA A 20 -8.91 -18.54 -11.14
N LYS A 21 -9.46 -17.89 -10.10
CA LYS A 21 -9.30 -18.20 -8.67
C LYS A 21 -7.85 -18.42 -8.22
N GLN A 22 -6.92 -17.67 -8.78
CA GLN A 22 -5.49 -17.85 -8.54
C GLN A 22 -4.74 -16.52 -8.50
N TRP A 23 -3.54 -16.55 -7.93
CA TRP A 23 -2.62 -15.42 -7.96
C TRP A 23 -1.93 -15.33 -9.31
N ALA A 24 -1.93 -14.15 -9.92
CA ALA A 24 -1.23 -13.85 -11.15
C ALA A 24 -0.15 -12.77 -10.92
N PRO A 25 1.00 -12.81 -11.59
CA PRO A 25 2.00 -11.75 -11.49
C PRO A 25 1.45 -10.41 -11.99
N SER A 26 1.68 -9.34 -11.24
CA SER A 26 1.34 -7.99 -11.69
C SER A 26 2.28 -7.52 -12.79
N GLY A 27 1.73 -6.80 -13.78
CA GLY A 27 2.47 -6.32 -14.95
C GLY A 27 2.65 -7.36 -16.06
N GLY A 28 1.95 -8.50 -16.00
CA GLY A 28 1.97 -9.52 -17.06
C GLY A 28 3.22 -10.41 -17.10
N SER A 29 4.22 -10.14 -16.26
CA SER A 29 5.47 -10.90 -16.19
C SER A 29 5.86 -11.25 -14.75
N GLN A 30 6.49 -12.42 -14.59
CA GLN A 30 7.11 -12.80 -13.32
C GLN A 30 8.36 -11.95 -13.05
N GLY A 31 8.79 -11.91 -11.79
CA GLY A 31 10.05 -11.29 -11.40
C GLY A 31 9.93 -10.28 -10.28
N ILE A 32 11.09 -9.97 -9.71
CA ILE A 32 11.24 -9.15 -8.52
C ILE A 32 10.99 -7.67 -8.81
N SER A 33 10.24 -7.05 -7.91
CA SER A 33 10.03 -5.61 -7.85
C SER A 33 10.72 -5.04 -6.61
N ARG A 34 11.18 -3.80 -6.72
CA ARG A 34 11.46 -2.97 -5.54
C ARG A 34 10.15 -2.30 -5.15
N VAL A 35 9.66 -2.62 -3.95
CA VAL A 35 8.43 -2.08 -3.39
C VAL A 35 8.75 -1.09 -2.28
N HIS A 36 8.00 0.00 -2.24
CA HIS A 36 8.14 1.08 -1.28
C HIS A 36 6.79 1.35 -0.61
N VAL A 37 6.83 1.73 0.66
CA VAL A 37 5.75 2.47 1.30
C VAL A 37 6.13 3.95 1.27
N TYR A 38 5.34 4.78 0.62
CA TYR A 38 5.52 6.22 0.55
C TYR A 38 4.57 6.93 1.53
N HIS A 39 5.07 7.98 2.17
CA HIS A 39 4.30 8.89 3.02
C HIS A 39 4.36 10.31 2.46
N HIS A 40 3.20 10.95 2.29
CA HIS A 40 3.07 12.36 1.95
C HIS A 40 2.67 13.17 3.20
N PRO A 41 3.60 13.84 3.89
CA PRO A 41 3.35 14.41 5.22
C PRO A 41 2.29 15.53 5.22
N VAL A 42 2.23 16.34 4.15
CA VAL A 42 1.24 17.45 4.07
C VAL A 42 -0.19 16.93 3.96
N ASN A 43 -0.41 15.87 3.18
CA ASN A 43 -1.73 15.29 2.93
C ASN A 43 -2.05 14.17 3.93
N ASN A 44 -1.06 13.76 4.74
CA ASN A 44 -1.09 12.58 5.59
C ASN A 44 -1.63 11.34 4.85
N THR A 45 -1.11 11.10 3.65
CA THR A 45 -1.49 9.94 2.82
C THR A 45 -0.34 8.98 2.68
N PHE A 46 -0.68 7.69 2.55
CA PHE A 46 0.27 6.62 2.36
C PHE A 46 -0.09 5.81 1.12
N ARG A 47 0.93 5.28 0.45
CA ARG A 47 0.74 4.40 -0.71
C ARG A 47 1.85 3.38 -0.85
N ILE A 48 1.50 2.20 -1.33
CA ILE A 48 2.45 1.16 -1.72
C ILE A 48 2.71 1.28 -3.22
N VAL A 49 4.00 1.37 -3.57
CA VAL A 49 4.45 1.49 -4.97
C VAL A 49 5.50 0.45 -5.26
N GLY A 50 5.33 -0.29 -6.34
CA GLY A 50 6.28 -1.31 -6.77
C GLY A 50 6.67 -1.10 -8.21
N ARG A 51 7.98 -1.12 -8.46
CA ARG A 51 8.54 -1.13 -9.81
C ARG A 51 9.35 -2.39 -10.04
N LYS A 52 9.14 -3.03 -11.18
CA LYS A 52 9.97 -4.16 -11.62
C LYS A 52 11.43 -3.73 -11.65
N MET A 53 12.32 -4.60 -11.20
CA MET A 53 13.76 -4.30 -11.22
C MET A 53 14.36 -4.32 -12.63
N ALA A 54 13.75 -5.05 -13.56
CA ALA A 54 14.29 -5.28 -14.91
C ALA A 54 14.09 -4.08 -15.85
N ASP A 55 12.90 -3.47 -15.81
CA ASP A 55 12.47 -2.44 -16.77
C ASP A 55 11.88 -1.19 -16.10
N HIS A 56 11.87 -1.15 -14.77
CA HIS A 56 11.28 -0.09 -13.95
C HIS A 56 9.77 0.13 -14.15
N ALA A 57 9.07 -0.81 -14.78
CA ALA A 57 7.62 -0.74 -14.98
C ALA A 57 6.90 -0.68 -13.62
N VAL A 58 5.95 0.25 -13.48
CA VAL A 58 5.09 0.35 -12.29
C VAL A 58 4.07 -0.78 -12.32
N VAL A 59 4.16 -1.67 -11.34
CA VAL A 59 3.29 -2.86 -11.24
C VAL A 59 2.36 -2.83 -10.04
N ILE A 60 2.55 -1.86 -9.14
CA ILE A 60 1.55 -1.51 -8.13
C ILE A 60 1.70 -0.04 -7.78
N ASN A 61 0.57 0.63 -7.64
CA ASN A 61 0.43 1.99 -7.11
C ASN A 61 -0.90 2.05 -6.35
N CYS A 62 -0.89 1.60 -5.10
CA CYS A 62 -2.08 1.41 -4.29
C CYS A 62 -2.07 2.37 -3.10
N ALA A 63 -3.08 3.22 -2.98
CA ALA A 63 -3.26 4.06 -1.81
C ALA A 63 -3.69 3.23 -0.60
N LEU A 64 -3.09 3.47 0.56
CA LEU A 64 -3.54 2.87 1.82
C LEU A 64 -4.69 3.68 2.38
N ALA A 65 -5.86 3.05 2.46
CA ALA A 65 -7.06 3.65 3.00
C ALA A 65 -7.21 3.36 4.50
N LYS A 66 -7.84 4.27 5.24
CA LYS A 66 -8.27 4.03 6.62
C LYS A 66 -9.14 2.77 6.67
N GLY A 67 -8.85 1.88 7.63
CA GLY A 67 -9.58 0.62 7.79
C GLY A 67 -9.21 -0.48 6.80
N LEU A 68 -8.22 -0.27 5.92
CA LEU A 68 -7.64 -1.34 5.10
C LEU A 68 -7.12 -2.45 6.02
N LYS A 69 -7.43 -3.70 5.65
CA LYS A 69 -6.96 -4.89 6.35
C LYS A 69 -5.73 -5.45 5.64
N TYR A 70 -4.58 -5.29 6.27
CA TYR A 70 -3.33 -5.93 5.86
C TYR A 70 -3.23 -7.29 6.52
N ASN A 71 -3.04 -8.36 5.74
CA ASN A 71 -3.01 -9.74 6.22
C ASN A 71 -1.68 -10.40 5.85
N GLU A 72 -0.93 -10.82 6.87
CA GLU A 72 0.30 -11.59 6.73
C GLU A 72 -0.05 -13.08 6.63
N ALA A 73 -0.41 -13.53 5.42
CA ALA A 73 -0.91 -14.87 5.20
C ALA A 73 0.15 -15.96 5.45
N THR A 74 1.42 -15.64 5.17
CA THR A 74 2.59 -16.45 5.54
C THR A 74 3.75 -15.51 5.93
N PRO A 75 4.86 -16.02 6.50
CA PRO A 75 6.03 -15.19 6.85
C PRO A 75 6.68 -14.43 5.69
N THR A 76 6.36 -14.77 4.43
CA THR A 76 6.87 -14.08 3.24
C THR A 76 5.77 -13.71 2.26
N PHE A 77 4.50 -13.97 2.56
CA PHE A 77 3.39 -13.64 1.68
C PHE A 77 2.34 -12.81 2.41
N HIS A 78 2.30 -11.52 2.10
CA HIS A 78 1.32 -10.60 2.67
C HIS A 78 0.32 -10.16 1.60
N GLN A 79 -0.93 -9.94 1.98
CA GLN A 79 -2.00 -9.58 1.07
C GLN A 79 -2.95 -8.55 1.67
N TRP A 80 -3.60 -7.79 0.81
CA TRP A 80 -4.65 -6.86 1.18
C TRP A 80 -5.59 -6.63 0.02
N ARG A 81 -6.73 -6.00 0.29
CA ARG A 81 -7.76 -5.69 -0.68
C ARG A 81 -8.07 -4.20 -0.67
N ASP A 82 -8.16 -3.61 -1.85
CA ASP A 82 -8.83 -2.31 -2.05
C ASP A 82 -10.21 -2.51 -2.70
N GLN A 83 -10.87 -1.43 -3.13
CA GLN A 83 -12.20 -1.49 -3.73
C GLN A 83 -12.27 -2.31 -5.04
N ARG A 84 -11.14 -2.54 -5.71
CA ARG A 84 -11.08 -3.12 -7.06
C ARG A 84 -10.28 -4.41 -7.12
N GLN A 85 -9.25 -4.55 -6.30
CA GLN A 85 -8.20 -5.53 -6.47
C GLN A 85 -7.75 -6.12 -5.13
N VAL A 86 -7.36 -7.39 -5.16
CA VAL A 86 -6.59 -8.02 -4.07
C VAL A 86 -5.14 -8.08 -4.51
N TYR A 87 -4.26 -7.48 -3.72
CA TYR A 87 -2.83 -7.48 -3.94
C TYR A 87 -2.18 -8.50 -3.03
N GLY A 88 -1.07 -9.05 -3.50
CA GLY A 88 -0.17 -9.91 -2.74
C GLY A 88 1.26 -9.48 -2.98
N LEU A 89 2.09 -9.56 -1.95
CA LEU A 89 3.54 -9.41 -2.04
C LEU A 89 4.16 -10.71 -1.56
N ASN A 90 4.93 -11.35 -2.44
CA ASN A 90 5.78 -12.48 -2.10
C ASN A 90 7.22 -11.98 -1.92
N PHE A 91 7.63 -11.77 -0.68
CA PHE A 91 8.93 -11.21 -0.29
C PHE A 91 10.07 -12.21 -0.48
N GLN A 92 11.28 -11.71 -0.72
CA GLN A 92 12.45 -12.60 -0.87
C GLN A 92 12.97 -13.16 0.46
N SER A 93 12.65 -12.52 1.58
CA SER A 93 12.98 -13.02 2.92
C SER A 93 11.90 -12.64 3.94
N LYS A 94 11.90 -13.37 5.06
CA LYS A 94 11.07 -13.04 6.22
C LYS A 94 11.42 -11.66 6.78
N ASP A 95 12.70 -11.33 6.88
CA ASP A 95 13.15 -10.04 7.42
C ASP A 95 12.63 -8.86 6.59
N GLU A 96 12.65 -8.97 5.26
CA GLU A 96 12.07 -7.95 4.38
C GLU A 96 10.54 -7.87 4.56
N ALA A 97 9.87 -9.01 4.73
CA ALA A 97 8.44 -9.06 4.96
C ALA A 97 8.05 -8.40 6.30
N ASP A 98 8.75 -8.72 7.39
CA ASP A 98 8.50 -8.20 8.73
C ASP A 98 8.68 -6.68 8.78
N LEU A 99 9.79 -6.17 8.25
CA LEU A 99 10.08 -4.73 8.20
C LEU A 99 9.03 -3.98 7.37
N PHE A 100 8.65 -4.53 6.22
CA PHE A 100 7.64 -3.92 5.37
C PHE A 100 6.25 -3.96 6.01
N GLY A 101 5.87 -5.10 6.61
CA GLY A 101 4.62 -5.29 7.32
C GLY A 101 4.46 -4.34 8.50
N GLN A 102 5.54 -4.13 9.27
CA GLN A 102 5.56 -3.17 10.37
C GLN A 102 5.28 -1.75 9.88
N ALA A 103 5.96 -1.29 8.84
CA ALA A 103 5.75 0.04 8.27
C ALA A 103 4.32 0.24 7.74
N VAL A 104 3.73 -0.80 7.13
CA VAL A 104 2.33 -0.74 6.68
C VAL A 104 1.37 -0.65 7.87
N ARG A 105 1.59 -1.42 8.94
CA ARG A 105 0.79 -1.32 10.18
C ARG A 105 0.86 0.08 10.78
N ASP A 106 2.05 0.62 10.93
CA ASP A 106 2.25 1.95 11.52
C ASP A 106 1.57 3.06 10.68
N ALA A 107 1.65 2.95 9.35
CA ALA A 107 0.92 3.82 8.43
C ALA A 107 -0.60 3.71 8.61
N LEU A 108 -1.14 2.49 8.75
CA LEU A 108 -2.56 2.27 8.95
C LEU A 108 -3.04 2.77 10.33
N GLU A 109 -2.25 2.63 11.39
CA GLU A 109 -2.55 3.23 12.70
C GLU A 109 -2.57 4.76 12.63
N THR A 110 -1.61 5.37 11.94
CA THR A 110 -1.58 6.82 11.71
C THR A 110 -2.84 7.31 10.98
N LEU A 111 -3.35 6.54 10.02
CA LEU A 111 -4.61 6.84 9.32
C LEU A 111 -5.86 6.61 10.19
N LYS A 112 -5.78 5.74 11.21
CA LYS A 112 -6.90 5.54 12.15
C LYS A 112 -7.04 6.71 13.11
N THR A 113 -5.91 7.23 13.61
CA THR A 113 -5.86 8.32 14.59
C THR A 113 -6.05 9.70 13.95
N SER A 114 -5.84 9.84 12.64
CA SER A 114 -6.25 11.05 11.93
C SER A 114 -7.77 11.21 11.99
N ALA A 115 -8.22 12.34 12.54
CA ALA A 115 -9.61 12.75 12.46
C ALA A 115 -10.03 12.77 10.98
N PRO A 116 -11.29 12.43 10.64
CA PRO A 116 -11.79 12.72 9.31
C PRO A 116 -11.52 14.20 9.03
N PRO A 117 -11.18 14.60 7.79
CA PRO A 117 -11.11 16.01 7.47
C PRO A 117 -12.44 16.60 7.92
N SER A 118 -12.41 17.52 8.88
CA SER A 118 -13.58 18.29 9.24
C SER A 118 -14.08 18.85 7.91
N ALA A 119 -15.27 18.39 7.50
CA ALA A 119 -16.01 19.08 6.46
C ALA A 119 -16.00 20.54 6.89
N GLY A 120 -15.37 21.38 6.06
CA GLY A 120 -14.98 22.72 6.45
C GLY A 120 -16.12 23.39 7.20
N THR A 121 -15.79 23.99 8.34
CA THR A 121 -16.66 24.96 8.97
C THR A 121 -17.09 25.92 7.86
N VAL A 122 -18.33 25.76 7.40
CA VAL A 122 -18.99 26.78 6.61
C VAL A 122 -18.94 28.00 7.51
N CYS A 123 -18.22 29.04 7.07
CA CYS A 123 -18.44 30.38 7.60
C CYS A 123 -19.86 30.76 7.18
N GLU A 124 -20.85 30.31 7.95
CA GLU A 124 -22.22 30.75 7.83
C GLU A 124 -22.27 32.14 8.42
N GLY A 125 -22.34 33.12 7.53
CA GLY A 125 -22.81 34.44 7.90
C GLY A 125 -24.19 34.33 8.57
N CYS A 126 -24.26 34.76 9.81
CA CYS A 126 -25.45 35.19 10.53
C CYS A 126 -24.91 36.10 11.64
N LYS A 127 -25.36 37.31 11.89
CA LYS A 127 -26.57 38.12 11.63
C LYS A 127 -26.18 39.49 12.26
N VAL A 128 -26.70 40.68 11.99
CA VAL A 128 -27.96 41.26 11.48
C VAL A 128 -27.61 42.69 11.07
#